data_AF-X1I0E5-F1
#
_entry.id   AF-X1I0E5-F1
#
_cell.length_a   1.000
_cell.length_b   1.000
_cell.length_c   1.000
_cell.angle_alpha   90.00
_cell.angle_beta   90.00
_cell.angle_gamma   90.00
#
_symmetry.space_group_name_H-M   'P 1'
#
loop_
_entity.id
_entity.type
_entity.pdbx_description
1 polymer ?
#
loop_
_entity_poly.entity_id
_entity_poly.type
_entity_poly.pdbx_seq_one_letter_code
_entity_poly.pdbx_strand_id
1 'polypeptide(L)'
;DLGLTGDLSDLEFHALWIVLSFMTTHFGAQLPDYDLIWERILPHRNVLTHSIFLPILICLPLIGVTPATKFLVPIYAFYLIGHASHLFFDLNPKSWKGTALIHIFWVNDDGRKTFPEKSSKLFLLINGIIVLVAGIILLYFFQAWI
;
A
#
# COMPACT_ATOMS: atom_id res chain seq x y z
N ASP A 1 -6.00 -1.45 23.38
CA ASP A 1 -7.44 -1.72 23.54
C ASP A 1 -8.16 -1.39 22.24
N LEU A 2 -8.78 -2.38 21.61
CA LEU A 2 -9.58 -2.25 20.37
C LEU A 2 -11.04 -1.87 20.67
N GLY A 3 -11.38 -1.56 21.94
CA GLY A 3 -12.76 -1.32 22.37
C GLY A 3 -13.60 -2.59 22.42
N LEU A 4 -12.96 -3.77 22.41
CA LEU A 4 -13.62 -5.06 22.57
C LEU A 4 -13.89 -5.25 24.06
N THR A 5 -15.15 -5.17 24.45
CA THR A 5 -15.59 -5.31 25.85
C THR A 5 -15.41 -6.76 26.31
N GLY A 6 -14.29 -7.01 26.99
CA GLY A 6 -13.87 -8.29 27.55
C GLY A 6 -12.35 -8.40 27.48
N ASP A 7 -11.68 -8.62 28.62
CA ASP A 7 -10.22 -8.77 28.67
C ASP A 7 -9.83 -10.01 27.86
N LEU A 8 -9.29 -9.80 26.66
CA LEU A 8 -8.59 -10.84 25.91
C LEU A 8 -7.40 -11.30 26.76
N SER A 9 -7.15 -12.61 26.81
CA SER A 9 -5.87 -13.10 27.30
C SER A 9 -4.73 -12.54 26.44
N ASP A 10 -3.52 -12.49 27.00
CA ASP A 10 -2.34 -12.03 26.25
C ASP A 10 -2.17 -12.81 24.93
N LEU A 11 -2.42 -14.12 24.96
CA LEU A 11 -2.32 -14.96 23.77
C LEU A 11 -3.33 -14.53 22.69
N GLU A 12 -4.60 -14.31 23.07
CA GLU A 12 -5.65 -13.90 22.15
C GLU A 12 -5.37 -12.50 21.57
N PHE A 13 -4.86 -11.58 22.39
CA PHE A 13 -4.46 -10.24 21.95
C PHE A 13 -3.34 -10.31 20.90
N HIS A 14 -2.28 -11.07 21.15
CA HIS A 14 -1.18 -11.22 20.19
C HIS A 14 -1.62 -11.96 18.92
N ALA A 15 -2.42 -13.02 19.04
CA ALA A 15 -2.97 -13.75 17.90
C ALA A 15 -3.82 -12.85 17.01
N LEU A 16 -4.66 -11.99 17.61
CA LEU A 16 -5.46 -11.01 16.88
C LEU A 16 -4.58 -10.05 16.08
N TRP A 17 -3.52 -9.50 16.67
CA TRP A 17 -2.60 -8.60 15.95
C TRP A 17 -1.79 -9.30 14.85
N ILE A 18 -1.41 -10.57 15.04
CA ILE A 18 -0.79 -11.37 13.99
C ILE A 18 -1.74 -11.52 12.80
N VAL A 19 -3.01 -11.86 13.06
CA VAL A 19 -4.01 -12.01 11.99
C VAL A 19 -4.29 -10.67 11.30
N LEU A 20 -4.49 -9.59 12.06
CA LEU A 20 -4.75 -8.26 11.52
C LEU A 20 -3.57 -7.75 10.68
N SER A 21 -2.34 -7.87 11.19
CA SER A 21 -1.14 -7.45 10.45
C SER A 21 -0.96 -8.25 9.15
N PHE A 22 -1.17 -9.56 9.18
CA PHE A 22 -1.11 -10.40 7.99
C PHE A 22 -2.17 -10.02 6.96
N MET A 23 -3.44 -9.91 7.37
CA MET A 23 -4.56 -9.57 6.48
C MET A 23 -4.40 -8.19 5.84
N THR A 24 -4.01 -7.19 6.63
CA THR A 24 -3.86 -5.80 6.15
C THR A 24 -2.64 -5.63 5.27
N THR A 25 -1.51 -6.29 5.59
CA THR A 25 -0.34 -6.36 4.71
C THR A 25 -0.70 -7.04 3.39
N HIS A 26 -1.43 -8.14 3.42
CA HIS A 26 -1.87 -8.85 2.22
C HIS A 26 -2.78 -7.97 1.36
N PHE A 27 -3.76 -7.30 1.97
CA PHE A 27 -4.64 -6.37 1.29
C PHE A 27 -3.86 -5.20 0.65
N GLY A 28 -2.91 -4.61 1.37
CA GLY A 28 -2.04 -3.56 0.84
C GLY A 28 -1.19 -4.03 -0.35
N ALA A 29 -0.70 -5.27 -0.31
CA ALA A 29 0.06 -5.85 -1.41
C ALA A 29 -0.80 -6.18 -2.65
N GLN A 30 -2.12 -6.34 -2.51
CA GLN A 30 -3.01 -6.61 -3.64
C GLN A 30 -3.54 -5.34 -4.30
N LEU A 31 -3.60 -4.22 -3.57
CA LEU A 31 -4.28 -3.02 -4.04
C LEU A 31 -3.71 -2.43 -5.35
N PRO A 32 -2.38 -2.38 -5.59
CA PRO A 32 -1.84 -1.92 -6.87
C PRO A 32 -2.45 -2.65 -8.07
N ASP A 33 -2.67 -3.97 -7.94
CA ASP A 33 -3.21 -4.86 -8.97
C ASP A 33 -4.73 -4.76 -9.15
N TYR A 34 -5.44 -3.96 -8.34
CA TYR A 34 -6.87 -3.76 -8.58
C TYR A 34 -7.10 -3.02 -9.90
N ASP A 35 -6.07 -2.38 -10.47
CA ASP A 35 -6.11 -1.87 -11.84
C ASP A 35 -6.37 -2.97 -12.90
N LEU A 36 -6.04 -4.23 -12.63
CA LEU A 36 -6.34 -5.37 -13.51
C LEU A 36 -7.85 -5.59 -13.67
N ILE A 37 -8.65 -5.30 -12.63
CA ILE A 37 -10.11 -5.39 -12.70
C ILE A 37 -10.67 -4.33 -13.67
N TRP A 38 -10.00 -3.18 -13.74
CA TRP A 38 -10.40 -2.01 -14.51
C TRP A 38 -9.47 -1.75 -15.69
N GLU A 39 -8.83 -2.77 -16.27
CA GLU A 39 -7.74 -2.61 -17.25
C GLU A 39 -8.11 -1.73 -18.46
N ARG A 40 -9.40 -1.71 -18.81
CA ARG A 40 -9.95 -0.86 -19.89
C ARG A 40 -9.91 0.63 -19.57
N ILE A 41 -9.88 1.01 -18.31
CA ILE A 41 -9.86 2.38 -17.80
C ILE A 41 -8.46 2.70 -17.25
N LEU A 42 -7.93 1.83 -16.39
CA LEU A 42 -6.62 1.97 -15.76
C LEU A 42 -5.69 0.87 -16.29
N PRO A 43 -4.72 1.19 -17.16
CA PRO A 43 -3.75 0.19 -17.59
C PRO A 43 -2.95 -0.30 -16.37
N HIS A 44 -2.69 -1.61 -16.31
CA HIS A 44 -1.87 -2.20 -15.26
C HIS A 44 -0.53 -1.47 -15.09
N ARG A 45 -0.08 -1.29 -13.83
CA ARG A 45 1.08 -0.46 -13.47
C ARG A 45 0.86 1.03 -13.76
N ASN A 46 -0.34 1.53 -13.45
CA ASN A 46 -0.65 2.94 -13.56
C ASN A 46 0.08 3.78 -12.50
N VAL A 47 0.47 5.01 -12.85
CA VAL A 47 1.07 5.97 -11.89
C VAL A 47 0.19 6.22 -10.66
N LEU A 48 -1.13 6.04 -10.72
CA LEU A 48 -2.02 6.22 -9.57
C LEU A 48 -1.99 5.02 -8.62
N THR A 49 -2.07 3.80 -9.16
CA THR A 49 -2.13 2.56 -8.35
C THR A 49 -0.75 2.15 -7.83
N HIS A 50 0.31 2.43 -8.59
CA HIS A 50 1.70 2.07 -8.26
C HIS A 50 2.50 3.24 -7.66
N SER A 51 1.81 4.19 -7.04
CA SER A 51 2.43 5.29 -6.31
C SER A 51 1.91 5.39 -4.88
N ILE A 52 2.41 6.39 -4.16
CA ILE A 52 1.91 6.78 -2.85
C ILE A 52 0.54 7.48 -2.88
N PHE A 53 0.05 7.93 -4.04
CA PHE A 53 -1.20 8.70 -4.12
C PHE A 53 -2.40 7.91 -3.58
N LEU A 54 -2.57 6.67 -4.01
CA LEU A 54 -3.68 5.82 -3.56
C LEU A 54 -3.61 5.53 -2.04
N PRO A 55 -2.45 5.13 -1.48
CA PRO A 55 -2.26 5.11 -0.04
C PRO A 55 -2.67 6.41 0.67
N ILE A 56 -2.25 7.60 0.19
CA ILE A 56 -2.58 8.89 0.80
C ILE A 56 -4.10 9.15 0.82
N LEU A 57 -4.81 8.81 -0.25
CA LEU A 57 -6.27 8.97 -0.29
C LEU A 57 -6.97 8.10 0.75
N ILE A 58 -6.49 6.86 0.93
CA ILE A 58 -6.98 5.94 1.97
C ILE A 58 -6.55 6.41 3.38
N CYS A 59 -5.58 7.31 3.47
CA CYS A 59 -5.04 7.90 4.70
C CYS A 59 -5.93 9.01 5.28
N LEU A 60 -6.85 9.60 4.51
CA LEU A 60 -7.71 10.71 4.95
C LEU A 60 -8.43 10.45 6.29
N PRO A 61 -8.93 9.23 6.59
CA PRO A 61 -9.50 8.91 7.90
C PRO A 61 -8.51 9.03 9.08
N LEU A 62 -7.20 9.01 8.85
CA LEU A 62 -6.19 9.17 9.91
C LEU A 62 -5.97 10.63 10.34
N ILE A 63 -6.50 11.61 9.60
CA ILE A 63 -6.39 13.03 9.96
C ILE A 63 -7.20 13.36 11.23
N GLY A 64 -8.18 12.51 11.57
CA GLY A 64 -9.05 12.65 12.75
C GLY A 64 -8.86 11.54 13.80
N VAL A 65 -7.65 10.99 13.94
CA VAL A 65 -7.41 9.92 14.95
C VAL A 65 -7.77 10.42 16.35
N THR A 66 -8.60 9.64 17.04
CA THR A 66 -9.00 9.83 18.43
C THR A 66 -8.46 8.68 19.27
N PRO A 67 -8.51 8.75 20.62
CA PRO A 67 -8.15 7.61 21.46
C PRO A 67 -8.93 6.33 21.12
N ALA A 68 -10.17 6.45 20.67
CA ALA A 68 -11.00 5.31 20.26
C ALA A 68 -10.58 4.71 18.91
N THR A 69 -9.94 5.48 18.02
CA THR A 69 -9.56 5.03 16.67
C THR A 69 -8.04 4.87 16.49
N LYS A 70 -7.24 5.10 17.55
CA LYS A 70 -5.77 5.01 17.49
C LYS A 70 -5.24 3.66 17.03
N PHE A 71 -6.02 2.59 17.21
CA PHE A 71 -5.68 1.24 16.74
C PHE A 71 -5.64 1.12 15.21
N LEU A 72 -6.24 2.05 14.46
CA LEU A 72 -6.18 2.08 13.00
C LEU A 72 -4.80 2.47 12.46
N VAL A 73 -3.98 3.15 13.27
CA VAL A 73 -2.63 3.57 12.88
C VAL A 73 -1.74 2.38 12.51
N PRO A 74 -1.53 1.35 13.37
CA PRO A 74 -0.71 0.19 13.01
C PRO A 74 -1.35 -0.63 11.88
N ILE A 75 -2.68 -0.73 11.80
CA ILE A 75 -3.41 -1.37 10.70
C ILE A 75 -3.04 -0.73 9.36
N TYR A 76 -3.08 0.60 9.30
CA TYR A 76 -2.70 1.33 8.10
C TYR A 76 -1.20 1.24 7.81
N ALA A 77 -0.36 1.20 8.84
CA ALA A 77 1.07 1.02 8.67
C ALA A 77 1.43 -0.35 8.04
N PHE A 78 0.76 -1.43 8.46
CA PHE A 78 0.90 -2.75 7.83
C PHE A 78 0.40 -2.73 6.38
N TYR A 79 -0.70 -2.05 6.11
CA TYR A 79 -1.18 -1.82 4.74
C TYR A 79 -0.11 -1.13 3.87
N LEU A 80 0.56 -0.07 4.37
CA LEU A 80 1.65 0.60 3.65
C LEU A 80 2.82 -0.35 3.37
N ILE A 81 3.22 -1.15 4.35
CA ILE A 81 4.29 -2.15 4.18
C ILE A 81 3.90 -3.16 3.09
N GLY A 82 2.65 -3.61 3.08
CA GLY A 82 2.09 -4.45 2.03
C GLY A 82 2.21 -3.82 0.65
N HIS A 83 1.74 -2.58 0.51
CA HIS A 83 1.81 -1.83 -0.75
C HIS A 83 3.26 -1.64 -1.22
N ALA A 84 4.17 -1.27 -0.32
CA ALA A 84 5.60 -1.15 -0.63
C ALA A 84 6.20 -2.48 -1.11
N SER A 85 5.84 -3.60 -0.47
CA SER A 85 6.33 -4.93 -0.86
C SER A 85 5.94 -5.26 -2.30
N HIS A 86 4.70 -4.95 -2.71
CA HIS A 86 4.25 -5.13 -4.08
C HIS A 86 5.11 -4.32 -5.06
N LEU A 87 5.32 -3.02 -4.80
CA LEU A 87 6.14 -2.17 -5.66
C LEU A 87 7.58 -2.69 -5.80
N PHE A 88 8.15 -3.28 -4.75
CA PHE A 88 9.48 -3.88 -4.82
C PHE A 88 9.51 -5.19 -5.61
N PHE A 89 8.48 -6.04 -5.50
CA PHE A 89 8.36 -7.22 -6.36
C PHE A 89 8.28 -6.83 -7.84
N ASP A 90 7.61 -5.74 -8.14
CA ASP A 90 7.44 -5.20 -9.47
C ASP A 90 8.71 -4.64 -10.13
N LEU A 91 9.80 -4.47 -9.36
CA LEU A 91 11.13 -4.11 -9.89
C LEU A 91 11.81 -5.25 -10.65
N ASN A 92 11.32 -6.49 -10.55
CA ASN A 92 11.94 -7.66 -11.17
C ASN A 92 10.97 -8.41 -12.11
N PRO A 93 10.37 -7.74 -13.12
CA PRO A 93 9.55 -8.43 -14.10
C PRO A 93 10.42 -9.31 -15.01
N LYS A 94 9.81 -10.30 -15.66
CA LYS A 94 10.49 -11.16 -16.66
C LYS A 94 11.12 -10.35 -17.79
N SER A 95 10.49 -9.24 -18.18
CA SER A 95 11.02 -8.28 -19.16
C SER A 95 10.38 -6.90 -18.99
N TRP A 96 11.15 -5.83 -19.13
CA TRP A 96 10.67 -4.43 -19.06
C TRP A 96 10.06 -3.98 -20.38
N LYS A 97 8.91 -4.55 -20.75
CA LYS A 97 8.16 -4.21 -21.97
C LYS A 97 6.64 -4.29 -21.72
N GLY A 98 5.86 -3.54 -22.50
CA GLY A 98 4.40 -3.57 -22.43
C GLY A 98 3.90 -3.15 -21.04
N THR A 99 3.06 -3.99 -20.44
CA THR A 99 2.43 -3.78 -19.12
C THR A 99 3.40 -3.78 -17.94
N ALA A 100 4.65 -4.17 -18.14
CA ALA A 100 5.66 -4.08 -17.08
C ALA A 100 6.17 -2.64 -16.88
N LEU A 101 5.95 -1.73 -17.83
CA LEU A 101 6.32 -0.32 -17.72
C LEU A 101 5.26 0.46 -16.96
N ILE A 102 5.66 1.59 -16.35
CA ILE A 102 4.71 2.47 -15.67
C ILE A 102 3.90 3.27 -16.69
N HIS A 103 2.58 3.24 -16.56
CA HIS A 103 1.63 3.92 -17.43
C HIS A 103 1.15 5.25 -16.82
N ILE A 104 1.21 6.33 -17.59
CA ILE A 104 0.97 7.70 -17.08
C ILE A 104 -0.52 8.07 -17.00
N PHE A 105 -1.31 7.61 -17.95
CA PHE A 105 -2.72 8.00 -18.10
C PHE A 105 -3.62 6.77 -18.26
N TRP A 106 -4.92 7.01 -18.24
CA TRP A 106 -5.95 6.08 -18.71
C TRP A 106 -5.65 5.61 -20.14
N VAL A 107 -6.24 4.48 -20.51
CA VAL A 107 -6.21 4.04 -21.90
C VAL A 107 -7.00 5.06 -22.73
N ASN A 108 -6.31 5.79 -23.61
CA ASN A 108 -6.91 6.72 -24.56
C ASN A 108 -6.77 6.19 -25.99
N ASP A 109 -7.49 6.78 -26.94
CA ASP A 109 -7.46 6.40 -28.37
C ASP A 109 -6.05 6.48 -29.00
N ASP A 110 -5.16 7.32 -28.46
CA ASP A 110 -3.75 7.45 -28.86
C ASP A 110 -2.84 6.29 -28.37
N GLY A 111 -3.40 5.31 -27.67
CA GLY A 111 -2.67 4.19 -27.09
C GLY A 111 -2.09 4.48 -25.70
N ARG A 112 -1.30 3.52 -25.19
CA ARG A 112 -0.76 3.54 -23.82
C ARG A 112 0.55 4.34 -23.77
N LYS A 113 0.55 5.49 -23.08
CA LYS A 113 1.79 6.25 -22.79
C LYS A 113 2.51 5.66 -21.58
N THR A 114 3.76 5.23 -21.76
CA THR A 114 4.58 4.61 -20.73
C THR A 114 5.85 5.39 -20.46
N PHE A 115 6.35 5.31 -19.23
CA PHE A 115 7.71 5.68 -18.92
C PHE A 115 8.73 4.72 -19.57
N PRO A 116 9.93 5.20 -19.94
CA PRO A 116 11.05 4.33 -20.27
C PRO A 116 11.38 3.39 -19.11
N GLU A 117 12.09 2.30 -19.38
CA GLU A 117 12.49 1.31 -18.37
C GLU A 117 13.16 1.94 -17.14
N LYS A 118 14.17 2.80 -17.37
CA LYS A 118 14.91 3.47 -16.28
C LYS A 118 13.98 4.28 -15.39
N SER A 119 13.05 5.03 -15.99
CA SER A 119 12.09 5.86 -15.26
C SER A 119 11.03 5.03 -14.55
N SER A 120 10.58 3.92 -15.14
CA SER A 120 9.64 2.98 -14.50
C SER A 120 10.26 2.34 -13.25
N LYS A 121 11.51 1.87 -13.35
CA LYS A 121 12.29 1.35 -12.22
C LYS A 121 12.44 2.38 -11.12
N LEU A 122 12.85 3.61 -11.48
CA LEU A 122 13.04 4.68 -10.51
C LEU A 122 11.73 5.07 -9.84
N PHE A 123 10.62 5.11 -10.59
CA PHE A 123 9.30 5.42 -10.07
C PHE A 123 8.85 4.41 -9.00
N LEU A 124 8.96 3.10 -9.30
CA LEU A 124 8.62 2.03 -8.36
C LEU A 124 9.53 2.05 -7.13
N LEU A 125 10.84 2.25 -7.33
CA LEU A 125 11.79 2.29 -6.22
C LEU A 125 11.52 3.47 -5.28
N ILE A 126 11.35 4.68 -5.82
CA ILE A 126 11.09 5.88 -5.02
C ILE A 126 9.75 5.72 -4.28
N ASN A 127 8.67 5.36 -4.97
CA ASN A 127 7.37 5.19 -4.31
C ASN A 127 7.38 4.07 -3.27
N GLY A 128 8.02 2.94 -3.57
CA GLY A 128 8.21 1.84 -2.63
C GLY A 128 8.96 2.27 -1.37
N ILE A 129 10.04 3.04 -1.51
CA ILE A 129 10.80 3.58 -0.36
C ILE A 129 9.94 4.55 0.46
N ILE A 130 9.26 5.50 -0.18
CA ILE A 130 8.45 6.49 0.55
C ILE A 130 7.33 5.79 1.33
N VAL A 131 6.63 4.86 0.69
CA VAL A 131 5.55 4.09 1.32
C VAL A 131 6.06 3.23 2.47
N LEU A 132 7.20 2.54 2.28
CA LEU A 132 7.83 1.72 3.33
C LEU A 132 8.23 2.58 4.53
N VAL A 133 8.93 3.70 4.27
CA VAL A 133 9.38 4.63 5.32
C VAL A 133 8.19 5.21 6.07
N ALA A 134 7.11 5.59 5.38
CA ALA A 134 5.88 6.05 6.02
C ALA A 134 5.27 4.97 6.93
N GLY A 135 5.22 3.71 6.47
CA GLY A 135 4.76 2.58 7.30
C GLY A 135 5.61 2.38 8.56
N ILE A 136 6.94 2.39 8.42
CA ILE A 136 7.86 2.25 9.57
C ILE A 136 7.70 3.42 10.55
N ILE A 137 7.59 4.65 10.05
CA ILE A 137 7.37 5.84 10.87
C ILE A 137 6.08 5.70 11.68
N LEU A 138 4.98 5.28 11.04
CA LEU A 138 3.70 5.10 11.73
C LEU A 138 3.76 4.00 12.81
N LEU A 139 4.47 2.90 12.56
CA LEU A 139 4.68 1.85 13.59
C LEU A 139 5.56 2.34 14.75
N TYR A 140 6.65 3.06 14.44
CA TYR A 140 7.56 3.58 15.45
C TYR A 140 6.85 4.60 16.35
N PHE A 141 6.14 5.57 15.76
CA PHE A 141 5.37 6.51 16.54
C PHE A 141 4.24 5.81 17.29
N PHE A 142 3.55 4.81 16.72
CA PHE A 142 2.54 4.04 17.44
C PHE A 142 3.06 3.37 18.72
N GLN A 143 4.29 2.83 18.72
CA GLN A 143 4.92 2.30 19.93
C GLN A 143 5.12 3.36 21.03
N ALA A 144 5.21 4.64 20.67
CA ALA A 144 5.30 5.74 21.63
C ALA A 144 3.94 6.15 22.25
N TRP A 145 2.82 5.56 21.80
CA TRP A 145 1.44 5.86 22.26
C TRP A 145 0.72 4.66 22.92
N ILE A 146 1.42 3.53 23.06
CA ILE A 146 1.02 2.38 23.91
C ILE A 146 1.70 2.57 25.27
#